data_AF-A0A0G1T178-F1
#
_entry.id   AF-A0A0G1T178-F1
#
_cell.length_a   1.000
_cell.length_b   1.000
_cell.length_c   1.000
_cell.angle_alpha   90.00
_cell.angle_beta   90.00
_cell.angle_gamma   90.00
#
_symmetry.space_group_name_H-M   'P 1'
#
loop_
_entity.id
_entity.type
_entity.pdbx_description
1 polymer ?
#
loop_
_entity_poly.entity_id
_entity_poly.type
_entity_poly.pdbx_seq_one_letter_code
_entity_poly.pdbx_strand_id
1 'polypeptide(L)'
;MKTRTSRGFTLIELLVVIAIIGILSSVVLASLNTARQKGRDARRISDLKQLQLALELNYDSSQTYPLALSTLATNGYISTVPVDPSTSAAYSYASLNNDNTACAATPCNRYVLGGTLEVSGNPVLSTDVDGTVATVSCVDPIFCVQP
;
A
#
# COMPACT_ATOMS: atom_id res chain seq x y z
N MET A 1 2.06 -61.60 32.69
CA MET A 1 2.58 -60.99 31.45
C MET A 1 1.42 -60.29 30.75
N LYS A 2 1.33 -58.96 30.81
CA LYS A 2 0.17 -58.19 30.32
C LYS A 2 0.38 -57.87 28.84
N THR A 3 -0.32 -58.58 27.95
CA THR A 3 -0.24 -58.39 26.50
C THR A 3 -0.87 -57.05 26.13
N ARG A 4 -0.10 -56.14 25.53
CA ARG A 4 -0.63 -54.87 25.02
C ARG A 4 -1.39 -55.15 23.72
N THR A 5 -2.67 -54.84 23.70
CA THR A 5 -3.48 -54.85 22.48
C THR A 5 -3.10 -53.65 21.61
N SER A 6 -2.41 -53.92 20.51
CA SER A 6 -2.16 -52.94 19.45
C SER A 6 -3.49 -52.63 18.75
N ARG A 7 -4.02 -51.41 18.93
CA ARG A 7 -5.16 -50.91 18.16
C ARG A 7 -4.64 -50.44 16.79
N GLY A 8 -5.06 -51.11 15.71
CA GLY A 8 -4.78 -50.70 14.34
C GLY A 8 -5.71 -49.58 13.89
N PHE A 9 -5.21 -48.70 13.03
CA PHE A 9 -5.98 -47.64 12.39
C PHE A 9 -6.77 -48.24 11.22
N THR A 10 -8.06 -47.91 11.09
CA THR A 10 -8.88 -48.34 9.95
C THR A 10 -8.68 -47.39 8.75
N LEU A 11 -8.84 -47.91 7.54
CA LEU A 11 -8.78 -47.09 6.31
C LEU A 11 -9.84 -45.98 6.30
N ILE A 12 -11.01 -46.24 6.89
CA ILE A 12 -12.09 -45.25 6.97
C ILE A 12 -11.75 -44.12 7.94
N GLU A 13 -11.09 -44.40 9.06
CA GLU A 13 -10.61 -43.37 9.98
C GLU A 13 -9.58 -42.46 9.30
N LEU A 14 -8.67 -43.02 8.51
CA LEU A 14 -7.68 -42.22 7.77
C LEU A 14 -8.33 -41.38 6.66
N LEU A 15 -9.33 -41.93 5.97
CA LEU A 15 -10.07 -41.23 4.92
C LEU A 15 -10.86 -40.03 5.46
N VAL A 16 -11.52 -40.17 6.60
CA VAL A 16 -12.28 -39.06 7.22
C VAL A 16 -11.34 -37.93 7.65
N VAL A 17 -10.17 -38.25 8.18
CA VAL A 17 -9.20 -37.25 8.64
C VAL A 17 -8.69 -36.39 7.48
N ILE A 18 -8.28 -37.00 6.36
CA ILE A 18 -7.81 -36.24 5.19
C ILE A 18 -8.94 -35.41 4.57
N ALA A 19 -10.19 -35.89 4.61
CA ALA A 19 -11.35 -35.14 4.14
C ALA A 19 -11.57 -33.87 4.99
N ILE A 20 -11.49 -33.97 6.33
CA ILE A 20 -11.63 -32.83 7.23
C ILE A 20 -10.47 -31.85 7.04
N ILE A 21 -9.22 -32.32 6.96
CA ILE A 21 -8.05 -31.46 6.72
C ILE A 21 -8.16 -30.74 5.37
N GLY A 22 -8.64 -31.42 4.33
CA GLY A 22 -8.89 -30.84 3.01
C GLY A 22 -9.89 -29.67 3.07
N ILE A 23 -11.02 -29.87 3.73
CA ILE A 23 -12.05 -28.82 3.90
C ILE A 23 -11.48 -27.63 4.68
N LEU A 24 -10.87 -27.87 5.84
CA LEU A 24 -10.32 -26.78 6.67
C LEU A 24 -9.20 -26.00 5.94
N SER A 25 -8.29 -26.70 5.25
CA SER A 25 -7.18 -26.05 4.54
C SER A 25 -7.65 -25.16 3.39
N SER A 26 -8.70 -25.54 2.66
CA SER A 26 -9.26 -24.74 1.57
C SER A 26 -9.81 -23.39 2.04
N VAL A 27 -10.50 -23.35 3.19
CA VAL A 27 -11.04 -22.12 3.78
C VAL A 27 -9.91 -21.19 4.24
N VAL A 28 -8.86 -21.75 4.85
CA VAL A 28 -7.70 -20.97 5.30
C VAL A 28 -6.98 -20.31 4.12
N LEU A 29 -6.75 -21.04 3.03
CA LEU A 29 -6.08 -20.50 1.84
C LEU A 29 -6.83 -19.32 1.21
N ALA A 30 -8.16 -19.39 1.13
CA ALA A 30 -8.98 -18.29 0.63
C ALA A 30 -8.81 -17.02 1.48
N SER A 31 -8.79 -17.15 2.82
CA SER A 31 -8.63 -16.02 3.74
C SER A 31 -7.24 -15.36 3.69
N LEU A 32 -6.20 -16.15 3.41
CA LEU A 32 -4.81 -15.67 3.40
C LEU A 32 -4.53 -14.70 2.24
N ASN A 33 -5.15 -14.93 1.08
CA ASN A 33 -4.95 -14.05 -0.08
C ASN A 33 -5.45 -12.63 0.19
N THR A 34 -6.65 -12.49 0.76
CA THR A 34 -7.19 -11.18 1.15
C THR A 34 -6.36 -10.52 2.24
N ALA A 35 -5.87 -11.28 3.23
CA ALA A 35 -5.01 -10.74 4.28
C ALA A 35 -3.69 -10.18 3.71
N ARG A 36 -3.09 -10.86 2.72
CA ARG A 36 -1.87 -10.40 2.04
C ARG A 36 -2.10 -9.11 1.24
N GLN A 37 -3.24 -8.99 0.54
CA GLN A 37 -3.60 -7.77 -0.19
C GLN A 37 -3.72 -6.58 0.78
N LYS A 38 -4.48 -6.75 1.87
CA LYS A 38 -4.62 -5.72 2.92
C LYS A 38 -3.28 -5.34 3.56
N GLY A 39 -2.39 -6.31 3.76
CA GLY A 39 -1.04 -6.06 4.28
C GLY A 39 -0.17 -5.21 3.33
N ARG A 40 -0.27 -5.44 2.01
CA ARG A 40 0.41 -4.60 1.01
C ARG A 40 -0.20 -3.20 0.95
N ASP A 41 -1.51 -3.07 1.03
CA ASP A 41 -2.18 -1.76 1.08
C ASP A 41 -1.77 -0.96 2.31
N ALA A 42 -1.70 -1.59 3.48
CA ALA A 42 -1.21 -0.95 4.71
C ALA A 42 0.23 -0.42 4.53
N ARG A 43 1.08 -1.19 3.83
CA ARG A 43 2.44 -0.75 3.49
C ARG A 43 2.43 0.44 2.54
N ARG A 44 1.64 0.41 1.46
CA ARG A 44 1.49 1.55 0.53
C ARG A 44 1.07 2.82 1.25
N ILE A 45 0.09 2.74 2.13
CA ILE A 45 -0.40 3.89 2.91
C ILE A 45 0.71 4.43 3.83
N SER A 46 1.47 3.54 4.49
CA SER A 46 2.61 3.93 5.31
C SER A 46 3.69 4.63 4.48
N ASP A 47 4.01 4.10 3.30
CA ASP A 47 5.02 4.65 2.39
C ASP A 47 4.62 6.06 1.92
N LEU A 48 3.34 6.26 1.55
CA LEU A 48 2.80 7.58 1.18
C LEU A 48 2.85 8.58 2.34
N LYS A 49 2.57 8.14 3.58
CA LYS A 49 2.68 9.00 4.77
C LYS A 49 4.13 9.39 5.08
N GLN A 50 5.09 8.49 4.86
CA GLN A 50 6.51 8.81 5.01
C GLN A 50 6.96 9.84 3.97
N LEU A 51 6.49 9.71 2.73
CA LEU A 51 6.75 10.69 1.67
C LEU A 51 6.10 12.04 1.97
N GLN A 52 4.87 12.06 2.47
CA GLN A 52 4.20 13.28 2.93
C GLN A 52 5.05 13.98 3.99
N LEU A 53 5.50 13.28 5.04
CA LEU A 53 6.37 13.87 6.06
C LEU A 53 7.67 14.45 5.45
N ALA A 54 8.31 13.73 4.53
CA ALA A 54 9.52 14.20 3.87
C ALA A 54 9.27 15.45 2.99
N LEU A 55 8.11 15.52 2.34
CA LEU A 55 7.68 16.69 1.56
C LEU A 55 7.49 17.92 2.46
N GLU A 56 6.82 17.77 3.60
CA GLU A 56 6.64 18.86 4.58
C GLU A 56 7.99 19.35 5.11
N LEU A 57 8.91 18.45 5.48
CA LEU A 57 10.27 18.81 5.92
C LEU A 57 11.06 19.56 4.85
N ASN A 58 10.92 19.17 3.59
CA ASN A 58 11.55 19.89 2.48
C ASN A 58 10.94 21.29 2.33
N TYR A 59 9.61 21.41 2.45
CA TYR A 59 8.92 22.71 2.37
C TYR A 59 9.35 23.66 3.48
N ASP A 60 9.48 23.18 4.72
CA ASP A 60 9.96 23.98 5.85
C ASP A 60 11.35 24.58 5.59
N SER A 61 12.24 23.82 4.95
CA SER A 61 13.61 24.25 4.65
C SER A 61 13.74 25.17 3.41
N SER A 62 13.00 24.85 2.35
CA SER A 62 13.23 25.38 1.01
C SER A 62 12.09 26.27 0.52
N GLN A 63 10.99 26.35 1.29
CA GLN A 63 9.78 27.12 0.96
C GLN A 63 9.16 26.72 -0.40
N THR A 64 9.41 25.48 -0.84
CA THR A 64 8.89 24.92 -2.09
C THR A 64 8.82 23.40 -2.00
N TYR A 65 7.79 22.81 -2.59
CA TYR A 65 7.79 21.39 -2.90
C TYR A 65 8.67 21.10 -4.12
N PRO A 66 9.34 19.94 -4.17
CA PRO A 66 10.24 19.61 -5.27
C PRO A 66 9.50 19.18 -6.53
N LEU A 67 10.09 19.36 -7.71
CA LEU A 67 9.50 18.84 -8.96
C LEU A 67 9.51 17.31 -9.07
N ALA A 68 10.37 16.63 -8.32
CA ALA A 68 10.51 15.17 -8.33
C ALA A 68 10.81 14.63 -6.94
N LEU A 69 10.22 13.49 -6.57
CA LEU A 69 10.43 12.82 -5.28
C LEU A 69 11.89 12.41 -5.02
N SER A 70 12.69 12.15 -6.07
CA SER A 70 14.10 11.79 -5.94
C SER A 70 14.96 12.89 -5.29
N THR A 71 14.52 14.14 -5.38
CA THR A 71 15.19 15.27 -4.72
C THR A 71 15.10 15.17 -3.20
N LEU A 72 14.03 14.58 -2.64
CA LEU A 72 13.89 14.37 -1.20
C LEU A 72 14.97 13.43 -0.67
N ALA A 73 15.29 12.39 -1.45
CA ALA A 73 16.36 11.47 -1.10
C ALA A 73 17.74 12.13 -1.25
N THR A 74 17.92 12.94 -2.29
CA THR A 74 19.17 13.68 -2.53
C THR A 74 19.46 14.69 -1.42
N ASN A 75 18.41 15.36 -0.93
CA ASN A 75 18.49 16.33 0.16
C ASN A 75 18.54 15.69 1.56
N GLY A 76 18.44 14.36 1.65
CA GLY A 76 18.54 13.63 2.91
C GLY A 76 17.28 13.63 3.78
N TYR A 77 16.12 14.05 3.26
CA TYR A 77 14.85 14.01 3.99
C TYR A 77 14.26 12.60 4.08
N ILE A 78 14.70 11.70 3.20
CA ILE A 78 14.34 10.28 3.21
C ILE A 78 15.53 9.46 2.69
N SER A 79 15.79 8.27 3.23
CA SER A 79 16.95 7.47 2.80
C SER A 79 16.80 6.93 1.38
N THR A 80 15.58 6.53 1.00
CA THR A 80 15.24 6.05 -0.34
C THR A 80 13.77 6.31 -0.59
N VAL A 81 13.39 6.76 -1.78
CA VAL A 81 11.97 6.90 -2.17
C VAL A 81 11.35 5.51 -2.22
N PRO A 82 10.32 5.21 -1.40
CA PRO A 82 9.64 3.92 -1.45
C PRO A 82 8.97 3.69 -2.80
N VAL A 83 8.86 2.42 -3.18
CA VAL A 83 8.20 1.98 -4.40
C VAL A 83 7.12 0.96 -4.05
N ASP A 84 6.15 0.80 -4.94
CA ASP A 84 5.04 -0.12 -4.74
C ASP A 84 5.54 -1.56 -4.43
N PRO A 85 5.04 -2.20 -3.35
CA PRO A 85 5.56 -3.49 -2.91
C PRO A 85 5.20 -4.66 -3.84
N SER A 86 4.32 -4.47 -4.82
CA SER A 86 3.89 -5.49 -5.77
C SER A 86 4.51 -5.30 -7.16
N THR A 87 4.64 -4.05 -7.64
CA THR A 87 5.11 -3.74 -8.99
C THR A 87 6.50 -3.13 -9.02
N SER A 88 7.03 -2.70 -7.87
CA SER A 88 8.24 -1.87 -7.77
C SER A 88 8.15 -0.57 -8.57
N ALA A 89 6.94 -0.10 -8.88
CA ALA A 89 6.70 1.17 -9.55
C ALA A 89 6.78 2.34 -8.57
N ALA A 90 7.17 3.52 -9.06
CA ALA A 90 7.12 4.74 -8.26
C ALA A 90 5.66 5.17 -7.99
N TYR A 91 5.43 5.80 -6.84
CA TYR A 91 4.15 6.42 -6.52
C TYR A 91 3.88 7.63 -7.43
N SER A 92 2.61 7.89 -7.71
CA SER A 92 2.17 9.04 -8.51
C SER A 92 2.44 10.31 -7.74
N TYR A 93 3.15 11.26 -8.33
CA TYR A 93 3.48 12.52 -7.69
C TYR A 93 3.45 13.67 -8.71
N ALA A 94 2.85 14.78 -8.31
CA ALA A 94 2.97 16.04 -9.01
C ALA A 94 3.09 17.19 -8.01
N SER A 95 4.10 18.03 -8.19
CA SER A 95 4.14 19.36 -7.57
C SER A 95 3.15 20.28 -8.27
N LEU A 96 2.48 21.14 -7.50
CA LEU A 96 1.39 21.98 -7.97
C LEU A 96 1.60 23.45 -7.62
N ASN A 97 1.03 24.31 -8.44
CA ASN A 97 0.83 25.71 -8.12
C ASN A 97 -0.39 25.87 -7.18
N ASN A 98 -0.64 27.10 -6.71
CA ASN A 98 -1.78 27.41 -5.83
C ASN A 98 -3.15 27.09 -6.46
N ASP A 99 -3.22 27.05 -7.80
CA ASP A 99 -4.43 26.80 -8.59
C ASP A 99 -4.63 25.32 -8.97
N ASN A 100 -3.89 24.39 -8.33
CA ASN A 100 -3.91 22.95 -8.62
C ASN A 100 -3.45 22.58 -10.05
N THR A 101 -2.73 23.46 -10.74
CA THR A 101 -2.06 23.12 -12.00
C THR A 101 -0.68 22.52 -11.73
N ALA A 102 -0.19 21.68 -12.66
CA ALA A 102 1.15 21.12 -12.57
C ALA A 102 2.20 22.24 -12.53
N CYS A 103 3.06 22.20 -11.51
CA CYS A 103 4.15 23.15 -11.35
C CYS A 103 5.32 22.73 -12.23
N ALA A 104 5.77 23.63 -13.10
CA ALA A 104 6.91 23.40 -14.00
C ALA A 104 8.19 24.15 -13.57
N ALA A 105 8.08 25.10 -12.64
CA ALA A 105 9.19 25.89 -12.13
C ALA A 105 8.92 26.31 -10.68
N THR A 106 9.95 26.27 -9.83
CA THR A 106 9.87 26.66 -8.43
C THR A 106 9.61 28.17 -8.26
N PRO A 107 8.86 28.62 -7.23
CA PRO A 107 8.37 27.82 -6.11
C PRO A 107 7.03 27.12 -6.38
N CYS A 108 6.94 25.85 -6.02
CA CYS A 108 5.71 25.06 -6.01
C CYS A 108 5.15 25.02 -4.58
N ASN A 109 3.90 25.41 -4.40
CA ASN A 109 3.31 25.62 -3.08
C ASN A 109 2.36 24.50 -2.65
N ARG A 110 2.05 23.57 -3.55
CA ARG A 110 1.17 22.43 -3.30
C ARG A 110 1.76 21.17 -3.91
N TYR A 111 1.20 20.01 -3.56
CA TYR A 111 1.49 18.75 -4.23
C TYR A 111 0.24 17.86 -4.26
N VAL A 112 0.31 16.82 -5.07
CA VAL A 112 -0.54 15.64 -4.96
C VAL A 112 0.34 14.41 -5.03
N LEU A 113 0.10 13.47 -4.13
CA LEU A 113 0.82 12.21 -4.01
C LEU A 113 -0.22 11.10 -3.95
N GLY A 114 -0.05 10.03 -4.73
CA GLY A 114 -1.03 8.95 -4.76
C GLY A 114 -0.44 7.57 -5.03
N GLY A 115 -1.14 6.54 -4.54
CA GLY A 115 -0.81 5.14 -4.78
C GLY A 115 -2.05 4.29 -4.97
N THR A 116 -2.00 3.37 -5.94
CA THR A 116 -3.10 2.46 -6.24
C THR A 116 -3.18 1.35 -5.18
N LEU A 117 -4.33 1.25 -4.50
CA LEU A 117 -4.61 0.17 -3.56
C LEU A 117 -5.15 -1.06 -4.31
N GLU A 118 -4.87 -2.25 -3.78
CA GLU A 118 -5.39 -3.51 -4.34
C GLU A 118 -6.84 -3.77 -3.92
N VAL A 119 -7.25 -3.28 -2.74
CA VAL A 119 -8.61 -3.42 -2.24
C VAL A 119 -9.39 -2.13 -2.52
N SER A 120 -10.25 -2.16 -3.55
CA SER A 120 -11.10 -1.01 -3.93
C SER A 120 -12.16 -0.62 -2.90
N GLY A 121 -12.47 -1.49 -1.94
CA GLY A 121 -13.36 -1.19 -0.81
C GLY A 121 -12.61 -0.79 0.47
N ASN A 122 -11.36 -0.31 0.36
CA ASN A 122 -10.60 0.11 1.53
C ASN A 122 -11.20 1.39 2.12
N PRO A 123 -11.60 1.45 3.41
CA PRO A 123 -12.23 2.63 4.00
C PRO A 123 -11.41 3.92 3.95
N VAL A 124 -10.09 3.85 3.73
CA VAL A 124 -9.26 5.06 3.59
C VAL A 124 -9.57 5.84 2.31
N LEU A 125 -10.11 5.16 1.29
CA LEU A 125 -10.52 5.73 0.01
C LEU A 125 -11.77 6.62 0.10
N SER A 126 -12.46 6.64 1.25
CA SER A 126 -13.56 7.60 1.46
C SER A 126 -13.11 8.86 2.17
N THR A 127 -11.81 8.98 2.48
CA THR A 127 -11.25 10.06 3.30
C THR A 127 -10.11 10.81 2.61
N ASP A 128 -9.80 10.43 1.38
CA ASP A 128 -8.70 10.98 0.60
C ASP A 128 -9.21 11.97 -0.45
N VAL A 129 -8.31 12.40 -1.33
CA VAL A 129 -8.65 13.39 -2.36
C VAL A 129 -9.27 12.70 -3.56
N ASP A 130 -10.50 13.04 -3.89
CA ASP A 130 -11.19 12.50 -5.06
C ASP A 130 -10.96 13.33 -6.34
N GLY A 131 -10.96 12.64 -7.48
CA GLY A 131 -11.03 13.25 -8.81
C GLY A 131 -9.69 13.31 -9.53
N THR A 132 -9.46 14.33 -10.35
CA THR A 132 -8.18 14.51 -11.06
C THR A 132 -7.55 15.81 -10.60
N VAL A 133 -6.33 15.71 -10.07
CA VAL A 133 -5.54 16.86 -9.67
C VAL A 133 -4.34 16.98 -10.61
N ALA A 134 -4.36 18.01 -11.46
CA ALA A 134 -3.42 18.17 -12.56
C ALA A 134 -3.31 16.91 -13.44
N THR A 135 -2.16 16.23 -13.42
CA THR A 135 -1.90 15.01 -14.20
C THR A 135 -2.12 13.72 -13.39
N VAL A 136 -2.42 13.82 -12.09
CA VAL A 136 -2.62 12.67 -11.21
C VAL A 136 -4.11 12.38 -11.08
N SER A 137 -4.50 11.17 -11.47
CA SER A 137 -5.85 10.66 -11.20
C SER A 137 -5.89 10.10 -9.79
N CYS A 138 -6.82 10.61 -9.00
CA CYS A 138 -7.14 10.22 -7.64
C CYS A 138 -8.55 9.66 -7.59
N VAL A 139 -8.88 8.84 -8.59
CA VAL A 139 -10.13 8.11 -8.63
C VAL A 139 -9.86 6.72 -8.08
N ASP A 140 -10.79 6.21 -7.28
CA ASP A 140 -10.72 4.87 -6.72
C ASP A 140 -10.29 3.82 -7.76
N PRO A 141 -9.33 2.95 -7.43
CA PRO A 141 -8.81 2.65 -6.08
C PRO A 141 -7.50 3.40 -5.72
N ILE A 142 -7.27 4.62 -6.24
CA ILE A 142 -6.05 5.37 -5.97
C ILE A 142 -6.22 6.23 -4.72
N PHE A 143 -5.46 5.92 -3.67
CA PHE A 143 -5.41 6.74 -2.46
C PHE A 143 -4.51 7.95 -2.69
N CYS A 144 -5.08 9.16 -2.61
CA CYS A 144 -4.36 10.42 -2.83
C CYS A 144 -4.34 11.35 -1.63
N VAL A 145 -3.18 11.97 -1.39
CA VAL A 145 -2.97 12.98 -0.36
C VAL A 145 -2.49 14.30 -0.97
N GLN A 146 -2.91 15.39 -0.35
CA GLN A 146 -2.51 16.77 -0.66
C GLN A 146 -2.15 17.49 0.65
N PRO A 147 -1.34 18.57 0.58
CA PRO A 147 -1.17 19.49 1.69
C PRO A 147 -2.44 20.32 1.92
#